data_AF-A0A2V7JPM1-F1
#
_entry.id   AF-A0A2V7JPM1-F1
#
_cell.length_a   1.000
_cell.length_b   1.000
_cell.length_c   1.000
_cell.angle_alpha   90.00
_cell.angle_beta   90.00
_cell.angle_gamma   90.00
#
_symmetry.space_group_name_H-M   'P 1'
#
loop_
_entity.id
_entity.type
_entity.pdbx_description
1 polymer ?
#
loop_
_entity_poly.entity_id
_entity_poly.type
_entity_poly.pdbx_seq_one_letter_code
_entity_poly.pdbx_strand_id
1 'polypeptide(L)'
;MRSLFDLLAAQRRFIYLLVGLLSAGGIYAALRLPSAIYPELAFPRVLVVAEGSSLGARQMLFSVTRPIEEAVSIVPGVIRVRSRTIRGGTEISVTFSDNTDMIYALQQVQARVNQVRTSLPAELGIEVERMTPSLFPILSYNLEGGDPASLYDIARYQLKPLISRVPGVGRVDVQGSDLHEIEVIADPARLAAQRLTYADLANAITQSTGVSAVGRLPQDYKQYLIVTAQEAHAPEDIAAIVVGHGL
;
A
#
# COMPACT_ATOMS: atom_id res chain seq x y z
N MET A 1 -71.51 6.52 -10.81
CA MET A 1 -70.14 6.16 -10.39
C MET A 1 -69.74 7.12 -9.29
N ARG A 2 -69.54 6.65 -8.04
CA ARG A 2 -68.96 7.52 -7.01
C ARG A 2 -67.56 7.92 -7.45
N SER A 3 -67.26 9.21 -7.48
CA SER A 3 -65.94 9.66 -7.90
C SER A 3 -64.93 9.30 -6.80
N LEU A 4 -63.65 9.12 -7.18
CA LEU A 4 -62.56 8.86 -6.23
C LEU A 4 -62.52 9.93 -5.11
N PHE A 5 -62.89 11.16 -5.46
CA PHE A 5 -62.99 12.30 -4.54
C PHE A 5 -64.06 12.13 -3.46
N ASP A 6 -65.20 11.52 -3.79
CA ASP A 6 -66.28 11.30 -2.82
C ASP A 6 -65.88 10.26 -1.76
N LEU A 7 -65.12 9.24 -2.15
CA LEU A 7 -64.57 8.22 -1.25
C LEU A 7 -63.46 8.80 -0.35
N LEU A 8 -62.58 9.63 -0.93
CA LEU A 8 -61.53 10.32 -0.18
C LEU A 8 -62.11 11.29 0.85
N ALA A 9 -63.14 12.06 0.48
CA ALA A 9 -63.80 13.01 1.39
C ALA A 9 -64.51 12.31 2.58
N ALA A 10 -65.12 11.14 2.33
CA ALA A 10 -65.76 10.33 3.37
C ALA A 10 -64.74 9.73 4.37
N GLN A 11 -63.52 9.40 3.92
CA GLN A 11 -62.46 8.80 4.73
C GLN A 11 -61.35 9.79 5.14
N ARG A 12 -61.65 11.09 5.26
CA ARG A 12 -60.69 12.16 5.58
C ARG A 12 -59.71 11.85 6.72
N ARG A 13 -60.17 11.18 7.78
CA ARG A 13 -59.34 10.80 8.94
C ARG A 13 -58.22 9.81 8.58
N PHE A 14 -58.52 8.85 7.72
CA PHE A 14 -57.54 7.88 7.23
C PHE A 14 -56.49 8.55 6.34
N ILE A 15 -56.90 9.51 5.52
CA ILE A 15 -55.99 10.27 4.66
C ILE A 15 -55.03 11.11 5.51
N TYR A 16 -55.50 11.84 6.52
CA TYR A 16 -54.63 12.60 7.40
C TYR A 16 -53.63 11.72 8.16
N LEU A 17 -54.06 10.53 8.60
CA LEU A 17 -53.17 9.56 9.24
C LEU A 17 -52.10 9.06 8.26
N LEU A 18 -52.50 8.71 7.03
CA LEU A 18 -51.59 8.22 5.99
C LEU A 18 -50.59 9.29 5.57
N VAL A 19 -51.02 10.53 5.39
CA VAL A 19 -50.14 11.67 5.11
C VAL A 19 -49.19 11.91 6.27
N GLY A 20 -49.69 11.92 7.52
CA GLY A 20 -48.85 12.07 8.70
C GLY A 20 -47.78 10.98 8.81
N LEU A 21 -48.15 9.72 8.50
CA LEU A 21 -47.23 8.58 8.54
C LEU A 21 -46.19 8.64 7.40
N LEU A 22 -46.58 9.07 6.19
CA LEU A 22 -45.65 9.31 5.09
C LEU A 22 -44.72 10.49 5.36
N SER A 23 -45.22 11.58 5.95
CA SER A 23 -44.39 12.72 6.34
C SER A 23 -43.39 12.34 7.43
N ALA A 24 -43.82 11.60 8.46
CA ALA A 24 -42.93 11.10 9.50
C ALA A 24 -41.88 10.12 8.92
N GLY A 25 -42.29 9.21 8.03
CA GLY A 25 -41.39 8.32 7.32
C GLY A 25 -40.39 9.07 6.43
N GLY A 26 -40.84 10.12 5.75
CA GLY A 26 -40.01 10.99 4.91
C GLY A 26 -38.97 11.76 5.73
N ILE A 27 -39.36 12.32 6.88
CA ILE A 27 -38.43 12.99 7.81
C ILE A 27 -37.41 11.98 8.35
N TYR A 28 -37.85 10.80 8.76
CA TYR A 28 -36.96 9.74 9.23
C TYR A 28 -35.96 9.29 8.17
N ALA A 29 -36.42 9.12 6.92
CA ALA A 29 -35.55 8.79 5.78
C ALA A 29 -34.56 9.92 5.48
N ALA A 30 -35.01 11.18 5.49
CA ALA A 30 -34.16 12.34 5.24
C ALA A 30 -33.04 12.49 6.29
N LEU A 31 -33.33 12.20 7.56
CA LEU A 31 -32.34 12.26 8.65
C LEU A 31 -31.36 11.07 8.65
N ARG A 32 -31.70 9.95 8.01
CA ARG A 32 -30.84 8.76 7.92
C ARG A 32 -30.11 8.62 6.58
N LEU A 33 -30.46 9.42 5.58
CA LEU A 33 -29.82 9.32 4.27
C LEU A 33 -28.34 9.74 4.41
N PRO A 34 -27.38 8.90 4.00
CA PRO A 34 -25.98 9.30 3.98
C PRO A 34 -25.79 10.48 3.03
N SER A 35 -25.20 11.56 3.51
CA SER A 35 -24.81 12.69 2.66
C SER A 35 -23.43 12.42 2.07
N ALA A 36 -23.33 12.28 0.76
CA ALA A 36 -22.06 12.24 0.05
C ALA A 36 -21.83 13.58 -0.68
N ILE A 37 -20.63 14.15 -0.55
CA ILE A 37 -20.24 15.39 -1.27
C ILE A 37 -20.05 15.10 -2.76
N TYR A 38 -19.58 13.91 -3.08
CA TYR A 38 -19.42 13.42 -4.45
C TYR A 38 -20.42 12.29 -4.72
N PRO A 39 -21.00 12.23 -5.93
CA PRO A 39 -21.71 11.01 -6.35
C PRO A 39 -20.74 9.83 -6.34
N GLU A 40 -21.26 8.62 -6.17
CA GLU A 40 -20.46 7.40 -6.34
C GLU A 40 -19.99 7.31 -7.80
N LEU A 41 -18.78 7.79 -8.05
CA LEU A 41 -18.11 7.65 -9.34
C LEU A 41 -17.34 6.34 -9.33
N ALA A 42 -17.77 5.39 -10.16
CA ALA A 42 -16.92 4.26 -10.52
C ALA A 42 -15.75 4.83 -11.32
N PHE A 43 -14.53 4.72 -10.79
CA PHE A 43 -13.31 5.00 -11.56
C PHE A 43 -12.88 3.67 -12.20
N PRO A 44 -13.11 3.47 -13.52
CA PRO A 44 -12.74 2.24 -14.19
C PRO A 44 -11.22 2.25 -14.46
N ARG A 45 -10.40 2.31 -13.40
CA ARG A 45 -8.95 2.38 -13.51
C ARG A 45 -8.28 1.48 -12.47
N VAL A 46 -7.29 0.72 -12.93
CA VAL A 46 -6.36 -0.05 -12.10
C VAL A 46 -4.98 0.58 -12.26
N LEU A 47 -4.29 0.79 -11.14
CA LEU A 47 -2.92 1.26 -11.09
C LEU A 47 -2.01 0.07 -10.80
N VAL A 48 -0.92 -0.03 -11.57
CA VAL A 48 0.17 -0.96 -11.31
C VAL A 48 1.41 -0.13 -11.04
N VAL A 49 1.98 -0.26 -9.86
CA VAL A 49 3.22 0.41 -9.45
C VAL A 49 4.29 -0.66 -9.32
N ALA A 50 5.41 -0.48 -10.01
CA ALA A 50 6.57 -1.35 -9.88
C ALA A 50 7.80 -0.50 -9.55
N GLU A 51 8.41 -0.72 -8.39
CA GLU A 51 9.52 0.07 -7.86
C GLU A 51 10.51 -0.78 -7.06
N GLY A 52 11.66 -0.20 -6.73
CA GLY A 52 12.72 -0.86 -5.95
C GLY A 52 13.94 -1.28 -6.76
N SER A 53 13.98 -1.01 -8.06
CA SER A 53 15.21 -1.25 -8.85
C SER A 53 16.14 -0.04 -8.85
N SER A 54 17.42 -0.25 -9.11
CA SER A 54 18.40 0.83 -9.35
C SER A 54 18.55 1.17 -10.84
N LEU A 55 17.67 0.63 -11.70
CA LEU A 55 17.76 0.76 -13.15
C LEU A 55 17.53 2.20 -13.61
N GLY A 56 18.32 2.63 -14.60
CA GLY A 56 18.07 3.88 -15.31
C GLY A 56 16.72 3.86 -16.04
N ALA A 57 16.08 5.03 -16.20
CA ALA A 57 14.73 5.15 -16.76
C ALA A 57 14.55 4.45 -18.13
N ARG A 58 15.58 4.49 -19.00
CA ARG A 58 15.55 3.79 -20.30
C ARG A 58 15.54 2.27 -20.13
N GLN A 59 16.35 1.74 -19.22
CA GLN A 59 16.38 0.30 -18.95
C GLN A 59 15.09 -0.16 -18.27
N MET A 60 14.58 0.63 -17.33
CA MET A 60 13.30 0.44 -16.64
C MET A 60 12.12 0.36 -17.63
N LEU A 61 12.15 1.18 -18.69
CA LEU A 61 11.15 1.16 -19.74
C LEU A 61 11.11 -0.20 -20.46
N PHE A 62 12.26 -0.66 -20.96
CA PHE A 62 12.32 -1.88 -21.77
C PHE A 62 12.24 -3.17 -20.95
N SER A 63 12.88 -3.22 -19.77
CA SER A 63 12.95 -4.43 -18.95
C SER A 63 11.71 -4.69 -18.11
N VAL A 64 10.88 -3.68 -17.84
CA VAL A 64 9.76 -3.82 -16.90
C VAL A 64 8.49 -3.17 -17.38
N THR A 65 8.55 -1.88 -17.75
CA THR A 65 7.34 -1.14 -18.14
C THR A 65 6.68 -1.80 -19.35
N ARG A 66 7.45 -2.07 -20.41
CA ARG A 66 6.96 -2.67 -21.64
C ARG A 66 6.37 -4.09 -21.44
N PRO A 67 7.05 -5.03 -20.77
CA PRO A 67 6.46 -6.33 -20.45
C PRO A 67 5.14 -6.24 -19.66
N ILE A 68 5.06 -5.34 -18.67
CA ILE A 68 3.82 -5.18 -17.89
C ILE A 68 2.71 -4.55 -18.76
N GLU A 69 3.01 -3.51 -19.53
CA GLU A 69 2.07 -2.89 -20.46
C GLU A 69 1.48 -3.91 -21.44
N GLU A 70 2.33 -4.73 -22.05
CA GLU A 70 1.93 -5.77 -22.99
C GLU A 70 1.04 -6.81 -22.30
N ALA A 71 1.40 -7.25 -21.09
CA ALA A 71 0.63 -8.22 -20.31
C ALA A 71 -0.76 -7.70 -19.88
N VAL A 72 -0.87 -6.43 -19.48
CA VAL A 72 -2.16 -5.85 -19.05
C VAL A 72 -3.02 -5.39 -20.22
N SER A 73 -2.42 -5.10 -21.39
CA SER A 73 -3.15 -4.65 -22.58
C SER A 73 -4.15 -5.68 -23.13
N ILE A 74 -3.91 -6.96 -22.88
CA ILE A 74 -4.76 -8.07 -23.32
C ILE A 74 -5.88 -8.41 -22.33
N VAL A 75 -6.00 -7.66 -21.23
CA VAL A 75 -7.11 -7.86 -20.28
C VAL A 75 -8.42 -7.39 -20.91
N PRO A 76 -9.49 -8.19 -20.87
CA PRO A 76 -10.79 -7.78 -21.42
C PRO A 76 -11.30 -6.49 -20.79
N GLY A 77 -11.81 -5.58 -21.62
CA GLY A 77 -12.39 -4.31 -21.19
C GLY A 77 -11.39 -3.15 -21.08
N VAL A 78 -10.09 -3.38 -21.30
CA VAL A 78 -9.09 -2.30 -21.34
C VAL A 78 -9.31 -1.40 -22.56
N ILE A 79 -9.40 -0.10 -22.31
CA ILE A 79 -9.52 0.95 -23.34
C ILE A 79 -8.19 1.65 -23.56
N ARG A 80 -7.42 1.86 -22.49
CA ARG A 80 -6.19 2.65 -22.53
C ARG A 80 -5.22 2.20 -21.47
N VAL A 81 -3.97 1.99 -21.87
CA VAL A 81 -2.83 1.82 -20.96
C VAL A 81 -1.95 3.05 -21.10
N ARG A 82 -1.62 3.68 -19.96
CA ARG A 82 -0.68 4.81 -19.90
C ARG A 82 0.35 4.53 -18.83
N SER A 83 1.62 4.60 -19.18
CA SER A 83 2.71 4.48 -18.22
C SER A 83 3.46 5.79 -18.01
N ARG A 84 4.12 5.87 -16.85
CA ARG A 84 5.11 6.88 -16.52
C ARG A 84 6.29 6.17 -15.89
N THR A 85 7.41 6.16 -16.59
CA THR A 85 8.65 5.52 -16.14
C THR A 85 9.65 6.56 -15.68
N ILE A 86 10.24 6.34 -14.51
CA ILE A 86 11.35 7.13 -13.97
C ILE A 86 12.52 6.20 -13.64
N ARG A 87 13.60 6.73 -13.07
CA ARG A 87 14.68 5.90 -12.54
C ARG A 87 14.14 5.07 -11.38
N GLY A 88 14.38 3.76 -11.42
CA GLY A 88 14.06 2.83 -10.35
C GLY A 88 12.58 2.47 -10.15
N GLY A 89 11.67 3.07 -10.92
CA GLY A 89 10.25 2.76 -10.82
C GLY A 89 9.42 3.13 -12.04
N THR A 90 8.24 2.55 -12.13
CA THR A 90 7.26 2.79 -13.18
C THR A 90 5.84 2.70 -12.64
N GLU A 91 4.99 3.61 -13.09
CA GLU A 91 3.56 3.65 -12.78
C GLU A 91 2.77 3.40 -14.06
N ILE A 92 1.86 2.43 -14.05
CA ILE A 92 1.06 2.02 -15.20
C ILE A 92 -0.42 2.12 -14.84
N SER A 93 -1.09 3.09 -15.45
CA SER A 93 -2.53 3.33 -15.34
C SER A 93 -3.29 2.59 -16.45
N VAL A 94 -4.08 1.60 -16.07
CA VAL A 94 -4.94 0.81 -16.96
C VAL A 94 -6.38 1.29 -16.84
N THR A 95 -6.92 1.89 -17.89
CA THR A 95 -8.31 2.39 -17.95
C THR A 95 -9.21 1.37 -18.66
N PHE A 96 -10.34 1.06 -18.05
CA PHE A 96 -11.35 0.11 -18.49
C PHE A 96 -12.60 0.85 -19.02
N SER A 97 -13.51 0.11 -19.65
CA SER A 97 -14.83 0.60 -20.04
C SER A 97 -15.77 0.79 -18.85
N ASP A 98 -16.70 1.73 -18.97
CA ASP A 98 -17.57 2.18 -17.87
C ASP A 98 -18.46 1.05 -17.27
N ASN A 99 -18.71 -0.02 -18.03
CA ASN A 99 -19.51 -1.18 -17.59
C ASN A 99 -18.67 -2.40 -17.19
N THR A 100 -17.36 -2.24 -16.97
CA THR A 100 -16.50 -3.34 -16.54
C THR A 100 -16.64 -3.59 -15.03
N ASP A 101 -16.77 -4.86 -14.63
CA ASP A 101 -16.62 -5.24 -13.23
C ASP A 101 -15.17 -5.02 -12.80
N MET A 102 -14.94 -3.97 -12.02
CA MET A 102 -13.61 -3.57 -11.60
C MET A 102 -12.99 -4.52 -10.56
N ILE A 103 -13.77 -5.31 -9.82
CA ILE A 103 -13.23 -6.32 -8.91
C ILE A 103 -12.65 -7.46 -9.75
N TYR A 104 -13.40 -7.90 -10.76
CA TYR A 104 -12.92 -8.92 -11.68
C TYR A 104 -11.72 -8.42 -12.51
N ALA A 105 -11.78 -7.18 -13.01
CA ALA A 105 -10.69 -6.57 -13.77
C ALA A 105 -9.40 -6.47 -12.95
N LEU A 106 -9.48 -6.10 -11.66
CA LEU A 106 -8.34 -6.07 -10.75
C LEU A 106 -7.67 -7.45 -10.67
N GLN A 107 -8.46 -8.51 -10.46
CA GLN A 107 -7.94 -9.88 -10.38
C GLN A 107 -7.27 -10.32 -11.69
N GLN A 108 -7.86 -9.97 -12.84
CA GLN A 108 -7.29 -10.26 -14.15
C GLN A 108 -5.97 -9.54 -14.39
N VAL A 109 -5.89 -8.24 -14.07
CA VAL A 109 -4.63 -7.47 -14.14
C VAL A 109 -3.58 -8.11 -13.23
N GLN A 110 -3.94 -8.44 -11.99
CA GLN A 110 -3.01 -9.04 -11.04
C GLN A 110 -2.50 -10.41 -11.51
N ALA A 111 -3.37 -11.22 -12.12
CA ALA A 111 -2.97 -12.48 -12.74
C ALA A 111 -2.00 -12.27 -13.92
N ARG A 112 -2.25 -11.29 -14.80
CA ARG A 112 -1.36 -10.97 -15.93
C ARG A 112 0.01 -10.44 -15.47
N VAL A 113 0.02 -9.55 -14.49
CA VAL A 113 1.25 -9.02 -13.88
C VAL A 113 2.05 -10.16 -13.24
N ASN A 114 1.38 -11.07 -12.53
CA ASN A 114 2.05 -12.23 -11.92
C ASN A 114 2.61 -13.22 -12.96
N GLN A 115 1.97 -13.37 -14.13
CA GLN A 115 2.50 -14.21 -15.22
C GLN A 115 3.84 -13.70 -15.77
N VAL A 116 4.01 -12.38 -15.87
CA VAL A 116 5.27 -11.79 -16.34
C VAL A 116 6.28 -11.57 -15.22
N ARG A 117 5.92 -11.81 -13.95
CA ARG A 117 6.82 -11.57 -12.81
C ARG A 117 8.16 -12.31 -12.91
N THR A 118 8.18 -13.48 -13.54
CA THR A 118 9.41 -14.27 -13.75
C THR A 118 10.38 -13.67 -14.78
N SER A 119 9.90 -12.81 -15.68
CA SER A 119 10.76 -12.08 -16.64
C SER A 119 11.20 -10.71 -16.12
N LEU A 120 10.68 -10.29 -14.96
CA LEU A 120 11.06 -9.05 -14.30
C LEU A 120 12.21 -9.28 -13.30
N PRO A 121 13.03 -8.25 -13.02
CA PRO A 121 14.01 -8.29 -11.94
C PRO A 121 13.39 -8.71 -10.59
N ALA A 122 14.04 -9.63 -9.88
CA ALA A 122 13.51 -10.23 -8.64
C ALA A 122 13.38 -9.24 -7.47
N GLU A 123 14.15 -8.14 -7.52
CA GLU A 123 14.20 -7.10 -6.48
C GLU A 123 12.99 -6.15 -6.53
N LEU A 124 12.13 -6.23 -7.55
CA LEU A 124 11.02 -5.30 -7.73
C LEU A 124 9.84 -5.62 -6.80
N GLY A 125 9.44 -4.62 -6.02
CA GLY A 125 8.12 -4.56 -5.41
C GLY A 125 7.09 -4.19 -6.47
N ILE A 126 6.02 -4.99 -6.59
CA ILE A 126 4.92 -4.72 -7.53
C ILE A 126 3.62 -4.68 -6.74
N GLU A 127 2.95 -3.52 -6.80
CA GLU A 127 1.63 -3.29 -6.22
C GLU A 127 0.60 -3.09 -7.33
N VAL A 128 -0.55 -3.74 -7.19
CA VAL A 128 -1.67 -3.61 -8.12
C VAL A 128 -2.89 -3.21 -7.31
N GLU A 129 -3.44 -2.04 -7.59
CA GLU A 129 -4.56 -1.49 -6.85
C GLU A 129 -5.62 -0.89 -7.76
N ARG A 130 -6.89 -0.99 -7.35
CA ARG A 130 -7.99 -0.31 -8.03
C ARG A 130 -8.06 1.13 -7.54
N MET A 131 -8.09 2.08 -8.48
CA MET A 131 -8.32 3.47 -8.11
C MET A 131 -9.76 3.68 -7.64
N THR A 132 -9.91 4.38 -6.54
CA THR A 132 -11.21 4.72 -5.94
C THR A 132 -11.26 6.23 -5.64
N PRO A 133 -12.45 6.86 -5.63
CA PRO A 133 -12.57 8.27 -5.21
C PRO A 133 -12.01 8.54 -3.81
N SER A 134 -11.94 7.51 -2.96
CA SER A 134 -11.34 7.57 -1.61
C SER A 134 -9.82 7.74 -1.58
N LEU A 135 -9.14 7.80 -2.73
CA LEU A 135 -7.71 8.13 -2.78
C LEU A 135 -7.41 9.59 -2.41
N PHE A 136 -8.41 10.49 -2.47
CA PHE A 136 -8.20 11.86 -2.01
C PHE A 136 -8.20 11.89 -0.48
N PRO A 137 -7.14 12.42 0.15
CA PRO A 137 -7.08 12.49 1.61
C PRO A 137 -8.21 13.37 2.14
N ILE A 138 -9.01 12.81 3.05
CA ILE A 138 -10.12 13.51 3.71
C ILE A 138 -9.59 14.38 4.86
N LEU A 139 -8.52 13.92 5.51
CA LEU A 139 -7.83 14.59 6.60
C LEU A 139 -6.32 14.53 6.36
N SER A 140 -5.63 15.63 6.63
CA SER A 140 -4.18 15.71 6.60
C SER A 140 -3.71 16.39 7.88
N TYR A 141 -2.70 15.81 8.52
CA TYR A 141 -2.10 16.33 9.73
C TYR A 141 -0.62 16.58 9.46
N ASN A 142 -0.11 17.71 9.94
CA ASN A 142 1.32 17.96 10.01
C ASN A 142 1.78 17.71 11.45
N LEU A 143 2.86 16.95 11.59
CA LEU A 143 3.53 16.75 12.87
C LEU A 143 4.65 17.77 12.96
N GLU A 144 4.65 18.55 14.05
CA GLU A 144 5.63 19.62 14.28
C GLU A 144 6.32 19.42 15.63
N GLY A 145 7.62 19.75 15.68
CA GLY A 145 8.45 19.74 16.89
C GLY A 145 9.40 18.55 17.01
N GLY A 146 10.54 18.76 17.68
CA GLY A 146 11.56 17.70 17.84
C GLY A 146 12.34 17.39 16.57
N ASP A 147 12.90 16.19 16.54
CA ASP A 147 13.69 15.66 15.42
C ASP A 147 12.78 15.04 14.32
N PRO A 148 12.96 15.41 13.04
CA PRO A 148 12.13 14.90 11.93
C PRO A 148 12.07 13.38 11.80
N ALA A 149 13.18 12.68 12.01
CA ALA A 149 13.22 11.22 11.89
C ALA A 149 12.44 10.54 13.01
N SER A 150 12.58 11.04 14.23
CA SER A 150 11.77 10.62 15.38
C SER A 150 10.28 10.87 15.17
N LEU A 151 9.91 12.01 14.57
CA LEU A 151 8.51 12.29 14.22
C LEU A 151 7.97 11.32 13.18
N TYR A 152 8.78 10.97 12.17
CA TYR A 152 8.38 9.99 11.16
C TYR A 152 8.09 8.62 11.80
N ASP A 153 8.93 8.18 12.73
CA ASP A 153 8.73 6.91 13.44
C ASP A 153 7.46 6.92 14.29
N ILE A 154 7.18 8.02 14.99
CA ILE A 154 5.92 8.19 15.72
C ILE A 154 4.73 8.14 14.76
N ALA A 155 4.82 8.84 13.63
CA ALA A 155 3.78 8.86 12.60
C ALA A 155 3.49 7.46 12.06
N ARG A 156 4.56 6.71 11.73
CA ARG A 156 4.48 5.42 11.05
C ARG A 156 4.14 4.26 11.97
N TYR A 157 4.76 4.19 13.14
CA TYR A 157 4.65 3.04 14.04
C TYR A 157 3.62 3.22 15.16
N GLN A 158 3.25 4.46 15.50
CA GLN A 158 2.26 4.73 16.55
C GLN A 158 0.95 5.28 15.98
N LEU A 159 0.99 6.41 15.27
CA LEU A 159 -0.22 7.10 14.80
C LEU A 159 -0.94 6.34 13.68
N LYS A 160 -0.21 5.89 12.66
CA LYS A 160 -0.80 5.15 11.52
C LYS A 160 -1.62 3.93 11.98
N PRO A 161 -1.10 3.00 12.81
CA PRO A 161 -1.89 1.88 13.30
C PRO A 161 -3.13 2.27 14.11
N LEU A 162 -3.05 3.36 14.88
CA LEU A 162 -4.20 3.86 15.65
C LEU A 162 -5.31 4.39 14.73
N ILE A 163 -4.95 5.21 13.74
CA ILE A 163 -5.92 5.80 12.79
C ILE A 163 -6.49 4.72 11.86
N SER A 164 -5.67 3.77 11.40
CA SER A 164 -6.12 2.67 10.54
C SER A 164 -7.16 1.74 11.19
N ARG A 165 -7.29 1.75 12.52
CA ARG A 165 -8.30 0.94 13.24
C ARG A 165 -9.68 1.60 13.30
N VAL A 166 -9.79 2.88 12.94
CA VAL A 166 -11.06 3.60 12.98
C VAL A 166 -11.99 3.07 11.87
N PRO A 167 -13.23 2.64 12.19
CA PRO A 167 -14.17 2.16 11.18
C PRO A 167 -14.40 3.20 10.08
N GLY A 168 -14.26 2.78 8.82
CA GLY A 168 -14.42 3.66 7.64
C GLY A 168 -13.12 4.26 7.11
N VAL A 169 -11.98 4.08 7.78
CA VAL A 169 -10.67 4.48 7.25
C VAL A 169 -10.18 3.43 6.25
N GLY A 170 -9.99 3.83 4.99
CA GLY A 170 -9.48 2.96 3.93
C GLY A 170 -7.95 2.87 3.87
N ARG A 171 -7.27 4.02 3.95
CA ARG A 171 -5.81 4.12 3.84
C ARG A 171 -5.28 5.25 4.72
N VAL A 172 -4.09 5.04 5.29
CA VAL A 172 -3.33 6.06 6.03
C VAL A 172 -1.92 6.06 5.47
N ASP A 173 -1.55 7.18 4.86
CA ASP A 173 -0.23 7.39 4.29
C ASP A 173 0.57 8.36 5.17
N VAL A 174 1.84 8.04 5.37
CA VAL A 174 2.79 8.86 6.10
C VAL A 174 3.78 9.38 5.09
N GLN A 175 3.93 10.71 5.03
CA GLN A 175 4.84 11.38 4.12
C GLN A 175 5.96 12.02 4.94
N GLY A 176 7.21 11.76 4.55
CA GLY A 176 8.41 12.33 5.16
C GLY A 176 9.66 11.84 4.44
N SER A 177 10.69 12.68 4.39
CA SER A 177 11.98 12.38 3.73
C SER A 177 13.00 11.77 4.69
N ASP A 178 12.87 12.04 5.98
CA ASP A 178 13.93 11.78 6.96
C ASP A 178 13.60 10.48 7.68
N LEU A 179 14.01 9.38 7.04
CA LEU A 179 13.91 8.03 7.60
C LEU A 179 15.14 7.76 8.47
N HIS A 180 14.96 7.11 9.62
CA HIS A 180 16.10 6.57 10.35
C HIS A 180 16.77 5.46 9.52
N GLU A 181 17.97 5.75 9.01
CA GLU A 181 18.81 4.81 8.29
C GLU A 181 20.24 4.83 8.83
N ILE A 182 20.90 3.66 8.84
CA ILE A 182 22.32 3.54 9.17
C ILE A 182 23.08 3.38 7.85
N GLU A 183 23.73 4.46 7.42
CA GLU A 183 24.57 4.45 6.22
C GLU A 183 25.99 3.97 6.55
N VAL A 184 26.45 2.92 5.86
CA VAL A 184 27.82 2.40 5.99
C VAL A 184 28.68 2.93 4.85
N ILE A 185 29.48 3.95 5.15
CA ILE A 185 30.41 4.56 4.19
C ILE A 185 31.74 3.80 4.21
N ALA A 186 31.98 2.98 3.19
CA ALA A 186 33.21 2.20 3.08
C ALA A 186 34.33 2.96 2.36
N ASP A 187 35.54 2.91 2.91
CA ASP A 187 36.74 3.44 2.26
C ASP A 187 37.28 2.44 1.21
N PRO A 188 37.31 2.79 -0.09
CA PRO A 188 37.76 1.89 -1.15
C PRO A 188 39.21 1.45 -0.99
N ALA A 189 40.09 2.30 -0.44
CA ALA A 189 41.50 1.97 -0.26
C ALA A 189 41.68 0.92 0.85
N ARG A 190 40.91 1.03 1.94
CA ARG A 190 40.93 0.05 3.05
C ARG A 190 40.33 -1.29 2.64
N LEU A 191 39.24 -1.29 1.87
CA LEU A 191 38.66 -2.51 1.30
C LEU A 191 39.68 -3.22 0.38
N ALA A 192 40.32 -2.48 -0.52
CA ALA A 192 41.32 -3.02 -1.44
C ALA A 192 42.54 -3.60 -0.70
N ALA A 193 43.03 -2.93 0.34
CA ALA A 193 44.14 -3.42 1.17
C ALA A 193 43.83 -4.77 1.84
N GLN A 194 42.55 -5.01 2.17
CA GLN A 194 42.07 -6.26 2.77
C GLN A 194 41.56 -7.27 1.74
N ARG A 195 41.66 -6.98 0.44
CA ARG A 195 41.12 -7.79 -0.66
C ARG A 195 39.61 -8.09 -0.52
N LEU A 196 38.87 -7.16 0.08
CA LEU A 196 37.41 -7.24 0.23
C LEU A 196 36.73 -6.42 -0.86
N THR A 197 35.60 -6.92 -1.34
CA THR A 197 34.70 -6.18 -2.25
C THR A 197 33.55 -5.54 -1.47
N TYR A 198 32.84 -4.59 -2.09
CA TYR A 198 31.60 -4.04 -1.51
C TYR A 198 30.54 -5.12 -1.28
N ALA A 199 30.50 -6.14 -2.15
CA ALA A 199 29.58 -7.27 -1.98
C ALA A 199 29.94 -8.10 -0.75
N ASP A 200 31.24 -8.30 -0.47
CA ASP A 200 31.69 -9.01 0.73
C ASP A 200 31.30 -8.25 2.00
N LEU A 201 31.46 -6.93 2.01
CA LEU A 201 31.03 -6.07 3.11
C LEU A 201 29.51 -6.17 3.34
N ALA A 202 28.72 -6.02 2.28
CA ALA A 202 27.26 -6.11 2.37
C ALA A 202 26.80 -7.49 2.86
N ASN A 203 27.44 -8.57 2.38
CA ASN A 203 27.16 -9.93 2.81
C ASN A 203 27.51 -10.16 4.28
N ALA A 204 28.65 -9.65 4.74
CA ALA A 204 29.07 -9.78 6.14
C ALA A 204 28.10 -9.06 7.10
N ILE A 205 27.66 -7.85 6.74
CA ILE A 205 26.65 -7.10 7.51
C ILE A 205 25.32 -7.87 7.52
N THR A 206 24.87 -8.36 6.36
CA THR A 206 23.60 -9.09 6.25
C THR A 206 23.61 -10.39 7.06
N GLN A 207 24.73 -11.12 7.06
CA GLN A 207 24.86 -12.38 7.79
C GLN A 207 24.97 -12.20 9.30
N SER A 208 25.62 -11.12 9.76
CA SER A 208 25.80 -10.84 11.19
C SER A 208 24.58 -10.19 11.84
N THR A 209 23.73 -9.51 11.06
CA THR A 209 22.51 -8.86 11.59
C THR A 209 21.29 -9.81 11.61
N GLY A 210 21.48 -11.06 11.19
CA GLY A 210 20.40 -12.06 11.06
C GLY A 210 19.97 -12.66 12.40
N VAL A 211 18.68 -12.52 12.74
CA VAL A 211 18.06 -13.27 13.83
C VAL A 211 17.71 -14.67 13.34
N SER A 212 18.30 -15.71 13.95
CA SER A 212 18.04 -17.10 13.59
C SER A 212 17.76 -17.97 14.81
N ALA A 213 16.80 -18.89 14.66
CA ALA A 213 16.53 -19.91 15.66
C ALA A 213 17.61 -21.00 15.57
N VAL A 214 18.45 -21.12 16.60
CA VAL A 214 19.58 -22.07 16.64
C VAL A 214 19.09 -23.48 16.96
N GLY A 215 18.04 -23.61 17.75
CA GLY A 215 17.49 -24.91 18.12
C GLY A 215 16.63 -24.84 19.38
N ARG A 216 16.20 -26.02 19.86
CA ARG A 216 15.43 -26.16 21.10
C ARG A 216 16.21 -26.96 22.12
N LEU A 217 16.33 -26.44 23.34
CA LEU A 217 16.93 -27.13 24.47
C LEU A 217 15.82 -27.73 25.35
N PRO A 218 15.69 -29.07 25.43
CA PRO A 218 14.78 -29.70 26.37
C PRO A 218 15.37 -29.65 27.79
N GLN A 219 14.66 -29.03 28.72
CA GLN A 219 15.03 -28.98 30.13
C GLN A 219 13.75 -28.92 31.00
N ASP A 220 13.73 -29.67 32.11
CA ASP A 220 12.61 -29.68 33.08
C ASP A 220 11.22 -29.89 32.45
N TYR A 221 11.09 -30.88 31.56
CA TYR A 221 9.87 -31.18 30.79
C TYR A 221 9.37 -30.01 29.90
N LYS A 222 10.21 -29.00 29.64
CA LYS A 222 9.94 -27.87 28.74
C LYS A 222 10.94 -27.84 27.58
N GLN A 223 10.57 -27.23 26.47
CA GLN A 223 11.48 -26.94 25.36
C GLN A 223 11.71 -25.43 25.28
N TYR A 224 12.94 -25.00 25.55
CA TYR A 224 13.34 -23.61 25.38
C TYR A 224 13.86 -23.39 23.97
N LEU A 225 13.29 -22.44 23.23
CA LEU A 225 13.83 -22.03 21.94
C LEU A 225 15.05 -21.14 22.18
N ILE A 226 16.19 -21.51 21.62
CA ILE A 226 17.40 -20.69 21.61
C ILE A 226 17.40 -19.91 20.29
N VAL A 227 17.46 -18.59 20.40
CA VAL A 227 17.49 -17.65 19.27
C VAL A 227 18.77 -16.82 19.37
N THR A 228 19.43 -16.55 18.26
CA THR A 228 20.53 -15.58 18.22
C THR A 228 19.97 -14.17 18.31
N ALA A 229 20.37 -13.41 19.32
CA ALA A 229 20.08 -11.98 19.40
C ALA A 229 21.25 -11.21 18.76
N GLN A 230 21.29 -11.15 17.43
CA GLN A 230 22.29 -10.36 16.70
C GLN A 230 21.66 -9.19 15.93
N GLU A 231 20.47 -8.75 16.35
CA GLU A 231 19.84 -7.57 15.76
C GLU A 231 20.63 -6.32 16.17
N ALA A 232 21.07 -5.56 15.17
CA ALA A 232 21.77 -4.30 15.39
C ALA A 232 20.75 -3.20 15.68
N HIS A 233 20.91 -2.51 16.81
CA HIS A 233 20.01 -1.43 17.21
C HIS A 233 20.67 -0.06 17.15
N ALA A 234 22.01 -0.04 17.20
CA ALA A 234 22.79 1.18 17.17
C ALA A 234 23.90 1.11 16.10
N PRO A 235 24.40 2.27 15.62
CA PRO A 235 25.52 2.32 14.69
C PRO A 235 26.77 1.57 15.22
N GLU A 236 26.96 1.56 16.53
CA GLU A 236 28.07 0.87 17.19
C GLU A 236 27.99 -0.66 17.01
N ASP A 237 26.78 -1.22 16.98
CA ASP A 237 26.57 -2.66 16.76
C ASP A 237 27.01 -3.05 15.35
N ILE A 238 26.71 -2.19 14.35
CA ILE A 238 27.15 -2.38 12.97
C ILE A 238 28.68 -2.20 12.86
N ALA A 239 29.26 -1.26 13.58
CA ALA A 239 30.70 -1.01 13.58
C ALA A 239 31.51 -2.15 14.21
N ALA A 240 30.90 -2.93 15.10
CA ALA A 240 31.52 -4.09 15.75
C ALA A 240 31.47 -5.37 14.89
N ILE A 241 30.83 -5.33 13.72
CA ILE A 241 30.73 -6.48 12.82
C ILE A 241 32.10 -6.79 12.23
N VAL A 242 32.56 -8.01 12.47
CA VAL A 242 33.82 -8.51 11.91
C VAL A 242 33.61 -8.82 10.43
N VAL A 243 34.36 -8.10 9.60
CA VAL A 243 34.30 -8.17 8.12
C VAL A 243 35.53 -8.84 7.52
N GLY A 244 36.59 -9.01 8.30
CA GLY A 244 37.78 -9.76 7.91
C GLY A 244 38.73 -10.00 9.08
N HIS A 245 39.79 -10.81 8.89
CA HIS A 245 40.81 -10.99 9.93
C HIS A 245 41.45 -9.65 10.32
N GLY A 246 41.02 -9.07 11.45
CA GLY A 246 41.56 -7.83 12.02
C GLY A 246 40.68 -6.59 11.90
N LEU A 247 39.42 -6.71 11.42
CA LEU A 247 38.39 -5.66 11.45
C LEU A 247 37.04 -6.28 11.78
#